data_AF-A0A3D0J103-F1
#
_entry.id   AF-A0A3D0J103-F1
#
_cell.length_a   1.000
_cell.length_b   1.000
_cell.length_c   1.000
_cell.angle_alpha   90.00
_cell.angle_beta   90.00
_cell.angle_gamma   90.00
#
_symmetry.space_group_name_H-M   'P 1'
#
loop_
_entity.id
_entity.type
_entity.pdbx_description
1 polymer ?
#
loop_
_entity_poly.entity_id
_entity_poly.type
_entity_poly.pdbx_seq_one_letter_code
_entity_poly.pdbx_strand_id
1 'polypeptide(L)'
;MKVLLIGVDLAWGDKMHDGVCFLEFERNQGKVLGFGYPHGDRELLELVEKRGQGYERIFMTVDAPLVCPNRTGTRPVDRLTHRMFHRQHAA
;
A
#
# COMPACT_ATOMS: atom_id res chain seq x y z
N MET A 1 -16.48 18.77 7.23
CA MET A 1 -15.53 18.74 6.10
C MET A 1 -15.11 17.31 5.94
N LYS A 2 -15.36 16.76 4.75
CA LYS A 2 -15.20 15.34 4.46
C LYS A 2 -13.81 15.10 3.87
N VAL A 3 -13.14 14.07 4.35
CA VAL A 3 -11.85 13.61 3.83
C VAL A 3 -12.00 12.14 3.46
N LEU A 4 -11.55 11.77 2.27
CA LEU A 4 -11.42 10.35 1.90
C LEU A 4 -10.04 9.86 2.35
N LEU A 5 -10.02 8.87 3.24
CA LEU A 5 -8.82 8.13 3.59
C LEU A 5 -8.79 6.84 2.76
N ILE A 6 -7.66 6.54 2.13
CA ILE A 6 -7.47 5.34 1.31
C ILE A 6 -6.29 4.56 1.86
N GLY A 7 -6.54 3.34 2.31
CA GLY A 7 -5.49 2.38 2.64
C GLY A 7 -5.26 1.44 1.45
N VAL A 8 -4.00 1.29 1.02
CA VAL A 8 -3.60 0.40 -0.06
C VAL A 8 -2.56 -0.58 0.47
N ASP A 9 -2.77 -1.87 0.25
CA ASP A 9 -1.83 -2.96 0.49
C ASP A 9 -1.49 -3.58 -0.87
N LEU A 10 -0.26 -3.39 -1.34
CA LEU A 10 0.12 -3.84 -2.68
C LEU A 10 0.42 -5.33 -2.70
N ALA A 11 -0.25 -6.04 -3.61
CA ALA A 11 0.12 -7.38 -4.00
C ALA A 11 1.43 -7.34 -4.77
N TRP A 12 2.41 -8.08 -4.25
CA TRP A 12 3.73 -8.13 -4.86
C TRP A 12 3.70 -8.96 -6.14
N GLY A 13 3.61 -8.27 -7.28
CA GLY A 13 3.64 -8.85 -8.62
C GLY A 13 2.26 -9.20 -9.18
N ASP A 14 2.22 -9.64 -10.44
CA ASP A 14 0.98 -9.66 -11.25
C ASP A 14 0.04 -10.85 -11.02
N LYS A 15 0.20 -11.58 -9.92
CA LYS A 15 -0.61 -12.80 -9.65
C LYS A 15 -1.73 -12.60 -8.66
N MET A 16 -1.55 -11.67 -7.72
CA MET A 16 -2.49 -11.44 -6.62
C MET A 16 -3.11 -10.06 -6.80
N HIS A 17 -4.29 -9.87 -6.23
CA HIS A 17 -4.96 -8.58 -6.21
C HIS A 17 -4.42 -7.71 -5.08
N ASP A 18 -4.28 -6.41 -5.32
CA ASP A 18 -4.01 -5.45 -4.24
C ASP A 18 -5.21 -5.38 -3.30
N GLY A 19 -4.99 -5.03 -2.04
CA GLY A 19 -6.04 -4.70 -1.10
C GLY A 19 -6.25 -3.19 -1.02
N VAL A 20 -7.49 -2.71 -1.18
CA VAL A 20 -7.81 -1.29 -1.01
C VAL A 20 -8.97 -1.11 -0.03
N CYS A 21 -8.83 -0.20 0.93
CA CYS A 21 -9.86 0.18 1.89
C CYS A 21 -10.16 1.68 1.79
N PHE A 22 -11.44 2.04 1.84
CA PHE A 22 -11.90 3.43 1.80
C PHE A 22 -12.61 3.81 3.10
N LEU A 23 -12.20 4.91 3.70
CA LEU A 23 -12.86 5.51 4.87
C LEU A 23 -13.27 6.95 4.56
N GLU A 24 -14.50 7.33 4.91
CA GLU A 24 -14.88 8.74 5.02
C GLU A 24 -14.57 9.22 6.44
N PHE A 25 -13.81 10.29 6.55
CA PHE A 25 -13.56 10.96 7.83
C PHE A 25 -14.25 12.31 7.86
N GLU A 26 -15.13 12.51 8.84
CA GLU A 26 -15.80 13.78 9.10
C GLU A 26 -16.09 13.93 10.60
N ARG A 27 -15.89 15.14 11.15
CA ARG A 27 -16.25 15.48 12.55
C ARG A 27 -15.69 14.50 13.58
N ASN A 28 -14.44 14.09 13.40
CA ASN A 28 -13.73 13.15 14.27
C ASN A 28 -14.33 11.73 14.30
N GLN A 29 -15.06 11.35 13.26
CA GLN A 29 -15.61 10.01 13.08
C GLN A 29 -15.16 9.46 11.72
N GLY A 30 -14.77 8.19 11.72
CA GLY A 30 -14.42 7.44 10.52
C GLY A 30 -15.54 6.45 10.16
N LYS A 31 -15.91 6.38 8.89
CA LYS A 31 -16.86 5.42 8.36
C LYS A 31 -16.23 4.62 7.23
N VAL A 32 -16.25 3.30 7.34
CA VAL A 32 -15.85 2.41 6.23
C VAL A 32 -16.85 2.54 5.10
N LEU A 33 -16.35 2.90 3.91
CA LEU A 33 -17.15 3.00 2.69
C LEU A 33 -17.11 1.71 1.86
N GLY A 34 -16.06 0.91 2.05
CA GLY A 34 -15.92 -0.39 1.41
C GLY A 34 -14.48 -0.73 1.09
N PHE A 35 -14.34 -1.81 0.33
CA PHE A 35 -13.06 -2.39 -0.07
C PHE A 35 -13.02 -2.61 -1.58
N GLY A 36 -11.83 -2.78 -2.13
CA GLY A 36 -11.61 -3.19 -3.51
C GLY A 36 -10.38 -4.08 -3.63
N TYR A 37 -10.36 -4.88 -4.70
CA TYR A 37 -9.31 -5.85 -4.98
C TYR A 37 -8.83 -5.72 -6.43
N PRO A 38 -8.24 -4.57 -6.82
CA PRO A 38 -7.84 -4.35 -8.20
C PRO A 38 -6.69 -5.29 -8.59
N HIS A 39 -6.64 -5.65 -9.87
CA HIS A 39 -5.56 -6.43 -10.44
C HIS A 39 -4.59 -5.53 -11.21
N GLY A 40 -3.53 -5.11 -10.53
CA GLY A 40 -2.47 -4.27 -11.07
C GLY A 40 -2.81 -2.78 -11.19
N ASP A 41 -1.80 -2.00 -11.56
CA ASP A 41 -1.79 -0.54 -11.45
C ASP A 41 -2.98 0.15 -12.12
N ARG A 42 -3.37 -0.30 -13.32
CA ARG A 42 -4.46 0.36 -14.07
C ARG A 42 -5.78 0.28 -13.32
N GLU A 43 -6.17 -0.92 -12.87
CA GLU A 43 -7.42 -1.11 -12.13
C GLU A 43 -7.39 -0.39 -10.77
N LEU A 44 -6.22 -0.36 -10.13
CA LEU A 44 -6.02 0.35 -8.87
C LEU A 44 -6.25 1.85 -9.04
N LEU A 45 -5.63 2.45 -10.06
CA LEU A 45 -5.78 3.88 -10.37
C LEU A 45 -7.22 4.24 -10.73
N GLU A 46 -7.87 3.45 -11.59
CA GLU A 46 -9.28 3.65 -11.96
C GLU A 46 -10.21 3.55 -10.73
N LEU A 47 -9.96 2.60 -9.84
CA LEU A 47 -10.73 2.43 -8.61
C LEU A 47 -10.57 3.63 -7.67
N VAL A 48 -9.33 4.08 -7.46
CA VAL A 48 -9.02 5.25 -6.62
C VAL A 48 -9.65 6.51 -7.19
N GLU A 49 -9.49 6.76 -8.50
CA GLU A 49 -10.02 7.94 -9.16
C GLU A 49 -11.54 7.99 -9.05
N LYS A 50 -12.21 6.89 -9.35
CA LYS A 50 -13.67 6.76 -9.22
C LYS A 50 -14.14 7.01 -7.80
N ARG A 51 -13.45 6.48 -6.79
CA ARG A 51 -13.83 6.67 -5.38
C ARG A 51 -13.52 8.06 -4.84
N GLY A 52 -12.51 8.73 -5.41
CA GLY A 52 -12.12 10.09 -5.07
C GLY A 52 -13.09 11.17 -5.58
N GLN A 53 -13.94 10.86 -6.56
CA GLN A 53 -14.90 11.82 -7.11
C GLN A 53 -15.81 12.38 -6.00
N GLY A 54 -15.88 13.72 -5.93
CA GLY A 54 -16.69 14.44 -4.95
C GLY A 54 -16.00 14.74 -3.61
N TYR A 55 -14.75 14.31 -3.42
CA TYR A 55 -13.95 14.69 -2.26
C TYR A 55 -12.95 15.80 -2.63
N GLU A 56 -12.95 16.89 -1.86
CA GLU A 56 -11.95 17.96 -2.01
C GLU A 56 -10.59 17.61 -1.42
N ARG A 57 -10.55 16.64 -0.49
CA ARG A 57 -9.34 16.19 0.20
C ARG A 57 -9.29 14.68 0.27
N ILE A 58 -8.17 14.13 -0.19
CA ILE A 58 -7.88 12.71 -0.18
C ILE A 58 -6.53 12.51 0.51
N PHE A 59 -6.47 11.53 1.40
CA PHE A 59 -5.23 11.10 2.04
C PHE A 59 -5.05 9.61 1.78
N MET A 60 -3.94 9.23 1.16
CA MET A 60 -3.65 7.84 0.80
C MET A 60 -2.44 7.35 1.57
N THR A 61 -2.57 6.16 2.15
CA THR A 61 -1.49 5.40 2.77
C THR A 61 -1.27 4.13 1.98
N VAL A 62 -0.04 3.89 1.57
CA VAL A 62 0.33 2.71 0.78
C VAL A 62 1.31 1.88 1.58
N ASP A 63 0.96 0.64 1.87
CA ASP A 63 1.89 -0.38 2.32
C ASP A 63 2.64 -0.90 1.09
N ALA A 64 3.85 -0.39 0.92
CA ALA A 64 4.73 -0.76 -0.16
C ALA A 64 6.16 -0.88 0.37
N PRO A 65 6.95 -1.82 -0.16
CA PRO A 65 8.37 -1.84 0.12
C PRO A 65 9.03 -0.55 -0.31
N LEU A 66 9.86 -0.02 0.56
CA LEU A 66 10.74 1.08 0.19
C LEU A 66 11.92 0.50 -0.60
N VAL A 67 11.93 0.73 -1.91
CA VAL A 67 13.11 0.43 -2.73
C VAL A 67 14.21 1.38 -2.29
N CYS A 68 15.19 0.86 -1.55
CA CYS A 68 16.39 1.59 -1.15
C CYS A 68 17.51 1.29 -2.15
N PRO A 69 17.65 2.03 -3.26
CA PRO A 69 18.70 1.77 -4.24
C PRO A 69 20.05 1.99 -3.58
N ASN A 70 20.91 0.98 -3.64
CA ASN A 70 22.21 1.02 -3.00
C ASN A 70 23.31 1.00 -4.07
N ARG A 71 24.04 2.11 -4.20
CA ARG A 71 24.95 2.37 -5.34
C ARG A 71 26.04 1.31 -5.50
N THR A 72 26.44 0.65 -4.40
CA THR A 72 27.51 -0.36 -4.37
C THR A 72 27.00 -1.79 -4.21
N GLY A 73 25.71 -2.05 -4.44
CA GLY A 73 25.11 -3.37 -4.24
C GLY A 73 24.60 -3.59 -2.82
N THR A 74 24.71 -4.80 -2.26
CA THR A 74 24.14 -5.15 -0.94
C THR A 74 24.69 -4.30 0.22
N ARG A 75 23.82 -3.77 1.11
CA ARG A 75 24.29 -3.03 2.30
C ARG A 75 25.03 -3.97 3.26
N PRO A 76 25.97 -3.48 4.08
CA PRO A 76 26.64 -4.31 5.08
C PRO A 76 25.68 -5.05 6.01
N VAL A 77 24.57 -4.41 6.42
CA VAL A 77 23.54 -5.03 7.26
C VAL A 77 22.85 -6.18 6.54
N ASP A 78 22.45 -6.02 5.28
CA ASP A 78 21.81 -7.08 4.49
C ASP A 78 22.74 -8.30 4.35
N ARG A 79 24.05 -8.07 4.18
CA ARG A 79 25.06 -9.13 4.10
C ARG A 79 25.22 -9.88 5.43
N LEU A 80 25.22 -9.16 6.56
CA LEU A 80 25.31 -9.75 7.89
C LEU A 80 24.04 -10.54 8.22
N THR A 81 22.86 -9.98 7.92
CA THR A 81 21.57 -10.66 8.10
C THR A 81 21.52 -11.96 7.31
N HIS A 82 21.90 -11.93 6.03
CA HIS A 82 21.98 -13.16 5.24
C HIS A 82 22.98 -14.16 5.84
N ARG A 83 24.20 -13.73 6.19
CA ARG A 83 25.22 -14.61 6.79
C ARG A 83 24.69 -15.30 8.06
N MET A 84 24.02 -14.56 8.94
CA MET A 84 23.57 -15.04 10.24
C MET A 84 22.26 -15.85 10.16
N PHE A 85 21.36 -15.50 9.24
CA PHE A 85 19.98 -15.98 9.27
C PHE A 85 19.47 -16.63 7.99
N HIS A 86 20.29 -16.83 6.94
CA HIS A 86 19.81 -17.44 5.68
C HIS A 86 19.18 -18.84 5.81
N ARG A 87 19.42 -19.56 6.92
CA ARG A 87 18.82 -20.87 7.21
C ARG A 87 17.55 -20.79 8.04
N GLN A 88 17.19 -19.60 8.52
CA GLN A 88 16.01 -19.39 9.33
C GLN A 88 14.87 -18.97 8.42
N HIS A 89 13.72 -19.63 8.57
CA HIS A 89 12.49 -19.19 7.94
C HIS A 89 11.81 -18.18 8.86
N ALA A 90 11.30 -17.09 8.28
CA ALA A 90 10.34 -16.25 9.00
C ALA A 90 9.12 -17.14 9.32
N ALA A 91 8.75 -17.18 10.60
CA ALA A 91 7.62 -17.96 11.10
C ALA A 91 6.29 -17.37 10.63
#